data_AF-A0A9E2JL54-F1
#
_entry.id   AF-A0A9E2JL54-F1
#
_cell.length_a   1.000
_cell.length_b   1.000
_cell.length_c   1.000
_cell.angle_alpha   90.00
_cell.angle_beta   90.00
_cell.angle_gamma   90.00
#
_symmetry.space_group_name_H-M   'P 1'
#
loop_
_entity.id
_entity.type
_entity.pdbx_description
1 polymer ?
#
loop_
_entity_poly.entity_id
_entity_poly.type
_entity_poly.pdbx_seq_one_letter_code
_entity_poly.pdbx_strand_id
1 'polypeptide(L)'
;MSQVGRNDPCPCGSGKKFKRCHMGREEELVLMRLGDLPDGAAEKIMTLPEVDYGRCREMLDRLDVGKLTRTNVQVRFVDLGAYLEMGYTPRDTPGDLNRTSAGQMINPLKTLSLDPDHIYLAVSPAVSESTLIHQLAHALDFLAGSRTNPALARPLSMETEAPLELLEHPREFGHWLAFLANEFGVILDAEDAIVGYLFENGRLIPGEIIGSGDAEAIRKESRAIIEFISQHREEIDERIKGRGGYIEPQKQ
;
A
#
# COMPACT_ATOMS: atom_id res chain seq x y z
N MET A 1 19.11 -6.16 -22.20
CA MET A 1 17.63 -6.00 -22.33
C MET A 1 17.26 -4.65 -21.71
N SER A 2 16.33 -3.92 -22.30
CA SER A 2 15.94 -2.58 -21.83
C SER A 2 15.27 -2.66 -20.47
N GLN A 3 15.70 -1.83 -19.50
CA GLN A 3 14.90 -1.54 -18.31
C GLN A 3 13.54 -1.00 -18.78
N VAL A 4 12.45 -1.51 -18.23
CA VAL A 4 11.11 -0.95 -18.46
C VAL A 4 11.10 0.47 -17.92
N GLY A 5 10.93 1.45 -18.81
CA GLY A 5 10.85 2.85 -18.44
C GLY A 5 9.59 3.13 -17.64
N ARG A 6 9.67 4.07 -16.69
CA ARG A 6 8.54 4.44 -15.81
C ARG A 6 7.27 4.78 -16.60
N ASN A 7 7.41 5.41 -17.76
CA ASN A 7 6.30 5.82 -18.62
C ASN A 7 5.86 4.77 -19.66
N ASP A 8 6.55 3.65 -19.77
CA ASP A 8 6.27 2.59 -20.74
C ASP A 8 5.02 1.80 -20.31
N PRO A 9 4.37 1.04 -21.22
CA PRO A 9 3.28 0.14 -20.85
C PRO A 9 3.73 -0.90 -19.81
N CYS A 10 2.84 -1.25 -18.87
CA CYS A 10 3.16 -2.25 -17.86
C CYS A 10 3.47 -3.62 -18.52
N PRO A 11 4.56 -4.30 -18.13
CA PRO A 11 4.82 -5.67 -18.57
C PRO A 11 3.73 -6.62 -18.07
N CYS A 12 3.04 -6.30 -16.97
CA CYS A 12 1.92 -7.04 -16.39
C CYS A 12 0.63 -7.11 -17.23
N GLY A 13 0.54 -6.43 -18.38
CA GLY A 13 -0.62 -6.50 -19.27
C GLY A 13 -1.79 -5.56 -18.95
N SER A 14 -1.85 -5.00 -17.73
CA SER A 14 -2.94 -4.16 -17.16
C SER A 14 -3.38 -2.88 -17.90
N GLY A 15 -2.93 -2.65 -19.14
CA GLY A 15 -3.20 -1.45 -19.96
C GLY A 15 -2.59 -0.14 -19.45
N LYS A 16 -2.21 -0.08 -18.17
CA LYS A 16 -1.60 1.08 -17.52
C LYS A 16 -0.14 1.27 -17.93
N LYS A 17 0.38 2.49 -17.73
CA LYS A 17 1.83 2.73 -17.66
C LYS A 17 2.42 1.99 -16.46
N PHE A 18 3.70 1.62 -16.53
CA PHE A 18 4.41 0.98 -15.42
C PHE A 18 4.30 1.83 -14.13
N LYS A 19 4.49 3.15 -14.23
CA LYS A 19 4.26 4.14 -13.15
C LYS A 19 2.81 4.39 -12.72
N ARG A 20 1.87 3.56 -13.15
CA ARG A 20 0.47 3.57 -12.69
C ARG A 20 -0.04 2.17 -12.33
N CYS A 21 0.84 1.16 -12.33
CA CYS A 21 0.49 -0.22 -11.96
C CYS A 21 1.52 -0.90 -11.04
N HIS A 22 2.81 -0.58 -11.21
CA HIS A 22 3.91 -1.22 -10.48
C HIS A 22 4.96 -0.24 -9.94
N MET A 23 4.83 1.08 -10.17
CA MET A 23 5.43 2.09 -9.29
C MET A 23 4.38 2.89 -8.51
N GLY A 24 3.18 2.32 -8.38
CA GLY A 24 2.06 2.96 -7.72
C GLY A 24 1.53 4.16 -8.47
N ARG A 25 0.41 4.68 -7.98
CA ARG A 25 0.02 6.04 -8.31
C ARG A 25 0.91 6.95 -7.49
N GLU A 26 2.04 7.40 -8.05
CA GLU A 26 2.80 8.53 -7.46
C GLU A 26 1.95 9.81 -7.32
N GLU A 27 0.78 9.82 -7.98
CA GLU A 27 -0.27 10.83 -7.97
C GLU A 27 -1.31 10.60 -6.82
N GLU A 28 -1.34 9.43 -6.16
CA GLU A 28 -2.10 9.18 -4.90
C GLU A 28 -1.17 8.94 -3.68
N LEU A 29 0.05 8.45 -3.88
CA LEU A 29 1.16 8.42 -2.90
C LEU A 29 1.84 9.80 -2.73
N VAL A 30 1.10 10.89 -3.01
CA VAL A 30 1.55 12.28 -2.79
C VAL A 30 1.46 12.64 -1.31
N LEU A 31 2.21 11.98 -0.42
CA LEU A 31 2.63 12.62 0.83
C LEU A 31 3.88 12.03 1.50
N MET A 32 4.94 11.81 0.72
CA MET A 32 6.31 11.68 1.24
C MET A 32 7.25 12.74 0.68
N ARG A 33 7.01 13.98 1.14
CA ARG A 33 8.13 14.71 1.73
C ARG A 33 8.19 14.29 3.20
N LEU A 34 9.40 14.19 3.76
CA LEU A 34 9.60 14.67 5.13
C LEU A 34 9.47 16.19 5.09
N GLY A 35 8.26 16.67 4.82
CA GLY A 35 7.88 18.06 5.01
C GLY A 35 7.37 18.12 6.44
N ASP A 36 7.92 19.04 7.22
CA ASP A 36 7.57 19.18 8.62
C ASP A 36 6.05 19.25 8.76
N LEU A 37 5.49 18.23 9.40
CA LEU A 37 4.16 18.37 9.95
C LEU A 37 4.22 19.54 10.94
N PRO A 38 3.20 20.42 10.97
CA PRO A 38 3.21 21.54 11.90
C PRO A 38 3.32 21.04 13.34
N ASP A 39 3.90 21.86 14.22
CA ASP A 39 3.85 21.65 15.66
C ASP A 39 2.40 21.31 16.08
N GLY A 40 2.25 20.27 16.91
CA GLY A 40 0.94 19.78 17.32
C GLY A 40 0.27 18.79 16.35
N ALA A 41 0.96 18.23 15.35
CA ALA A 41 0.33 17.35 14.38
C ALA A 41 -0.02 15.95 14.93
N ALA A 42 0.70 15.46 15.94
CA ALA A 42 0.36 14.21 16.61
C ALA A 42 -1.02 14.34 17.28
N GLU A 43 -1.21 15.43 18.02
CA GLU A 43 -2.45 15.83 18.67
C GLU A 43 -3.59 15.99 17.65
N LYS A 44 -3.32 16.62 16.49
CA LYS A 44 -4.31 16.72 15.41
C LYS A 44 -4.72 15.36 14.86
N ILE A 45 -3.77 14.44 14.60
CA ILE A 45 -4.06 13.07 14.14
C ILE A 45 -4.93 12.33 15.17
N MET A 46 -4.58 12.44 16.46
CA MET A 46 -5.35 11.83 17.57
C MET A 46 -6.76 12.40 17.74
N THR A 47 -7.04 13.58 17.17
CA THR A 47 -8.37 14.24 17.19
C THR A 47 -9.13 14.12 15.87
N LEU A 48 -8.62 13.38 14.89
CA LEU A 48 -9.36 13.11 13.66
C LEU A 48 -10.65 12.34 13.94
N PRO A 49 -11.72 12.55 13.14
CA PRO A 49 -12.94 11.76 13.26
C PRO A 49 -12.63 10.28 13.02
N GLU A 50 -12.96 9.41 13.99
CA GLU A 50 -12.98 7.96 13.80
C GLU A 50 -14.18 7.58 12.92
N VAL A 51 -13.99 6.65 11.96
CA VAL A 51 -14.99 6.34 10.92
C VAL A 51 -15.24 4.84 10.78
N ASP A 52 -16.49 4.49 10.48
CA ASP A 52 -16.96 3.12 10.27
C ASP A 52 -17.37 2.83 8.81
N TYR A 53 -16.78 3.55 7.85
CA TYR A 53 -17.03 3.41 6.42
C TYR A 53 -16.83 1.97 5.90
N GLY A 54 -17.65 1.56 4.92
CA GLY A 54 -17.56 0.22 4.33
C GLY A 54 -17.72 -0.90 5.37
N ARG A 55 -16.65 -1.67 5.58
CA ARG A 55 -16.57 -2.78 6.55
C ARG A 55 -15.60 -2.52 7.71
N CYS A 56 -15.16 -1.27 7.93
CA CYS A 56 -14.18 -0.89 8.97
C CYS A 56 -14.47 -1.54 10.34
N ARG A 57 -15.70 -1.35 10.87
CA ARG A 57 -16.09 -1.90 12.18
C ARG A 57 -16.10 -3.44 12.20
N GLU A 58 -16.69 -4.09 11.19
CA GLU A 58 -16.74 -5.56 11.13
C GLU A 58 -15.33 -6.17 11.07
N MET A 59 -14.41 -5.57 10.30
CA MET A 59 -13.04 -6.06 10.18
C MET A 59 -12.27 -5.90 11.48
N LEU A 60 -12.40 -4.76 12.20
CA LEU A 60 -11.76 -4.58 13.50
C LEU A 60 -12.36 -5.48 14.58
N ASP A 61 -13.69 -5.59 14.66
CA ASP A 61 -14.38 -6.44 15.66
C ASP A 61 -14.01 -7.93 15.51
N ARG A 62 -13.64 -8.36 14.30
CA ARG A 62 -13.19 -9.73 13.99
C ARG A 62 -11.68 -9.93 14.09
N LEU A 63 -10.86 -8.89 13.96
CA LEU A 63 -9.40 -8.97 14.05
C LEU A 63 -8.92 -8.77 15.49
N ASP A 64 -8.48 -9.87 16.11
CA ASP A 64 -7.63 -9.80 17.31
C ASP A 64 -6.20 -9.38 16.92
N VAL A 65 -6.03 -8.09 16.58
CA VAL A 65 -4.74 -7.49 16.18
C VAL A 65 -3.67 -7.75 17.24
N GLY A 66 -4.02 -7.67 18.52
CA GLY A 66 -3.07 -7.89 19.62
C GLY A 66 -2.52 -9.33 19.63
N LYS A 67 -3.38 -10.34 19.44
CA LYS A 67 -2.96 -11.74 19.34
C LYS A 67 -2.23 -12.07 18.05
N LEU A 68 -2.67 -11.52 16.90
CA LEU A 68 -2.03 -11.71 15.60
C LEU A 68 -0.61 -11.13 15.61
N THR A 69 -0.44 -9.93 16.17
CA THR A 69 0.83 -9.20 16.14
C THR A 69 1.72 -9.42 17.37
N ARG A 70 1.16 -9.95 18.47
CA ARG A 70 1.77 -10.02 19.80
C ARG A 70 2.18 -8.65 20.36
N THR A 71 1.39 -7.64 20.04
CA THR A 71 1.52 -6.28 20.56
C THR A 71 0.26 -5.89 21.34
N ASN A 72 0.29 -4.75 22.04
CA ASN A 72 -0.92 -4.13 22.58
C ASN A 72 -1.48 -3.02 21.66
N VAL A 73 -0.87 -2.85 20.47
CA VAL A 73 -1.21 -1.74 19.55
C VAL A 73 -2.53 -2.05 18.85
N GLN A 74 -3.41 -1.05 18.85
CA GLN A 74 -4.72 -1.09 18.22
C GLN A 74 -4.68 -0.36 16.87
N VAL A 75 -5.69 -0.61 16.04
CA VAL A 75 -5.86 0.07 14.75
C VAL A 75 -7.11 0.95 14.82
N ARG A 76 -6.99 2.22 14.44
CA ARG A 76 -8.12 3.16 14.30
C ARG A 76 -8.30 3.56 12.84
N PHE A 77 -9.52 3.47 12.34
CA PHE A 77 -9.89 4.07 11.06
C PHE A 77 -10.32 5.51 11.25
N VAL A 78 -9.74 6.44 10.49
CA VAL A 78 -10.04 7.87 10.56
C VAL A 78 -10.41 8.46 9.20
N ASP A 79 -11.11 9.59 9.19
CA ASP A 79 -11.54 10.23 7.94
C ASP A 79 -10.35 10.75 7.10
N LEU A 80 -10.23 10.26 5.86
CA LEU A 80 -9.17 10.67 4.94
C LEU A 80 -9.30 12.14 4.49
N GLY A 81 -10.52 12.66 4.34
CA GLY A 81 -10.74 14.06 3.99
C GLY A 81 -10.19 14.98 5.08
N ALA A 82 -10.59 14.75 6.32
CA ALA A 82 -10.11 15.50 7.48
C ALA A 82 -8.58 15.40 7.66
N TYR A 83 -7.99 14.23 7.43
CA TYR A 83 -6.52 14.08 7.48
C TYR A 83 -5.81 14.86 6.36
N LEU A 84 -6.35 14.88 5.14
CA LEU A 84 -5.79 15.65 4.03
C LEU A 84 -5.93 17.16 4.24
N GLU A 85 -7.04 17.62 4.84
CA GLU A 85 -7.27 19.03 5.21
C GLU A 85 -6.26 19.57 6.24
N MET A 86 -5.60 18.70 7.01
CA MET A 86 -4.49 19.10 7.90
C MET A 86 -3.21 19.50 7.14
N GLY A 87 -3.10 19.17 5.85
CA GLY A 87 -1.90 19.39 5.02
C GLY A 87 -1.82 20.80 4.43
N TYR A 88 -0.67 21.46 4.57
CA TYR A 88 -0.45 22.86 4.15
C TYR A 88 -0.43 23.15 2.63
N THR A 89 -0.65 22.15 1.76
CA THR A 89 -0.62 22.37 0.31
C THR A 89 -1.88 21.81 -0.37
N PRO A 90 -2.69 22.64 -1.06
CA PRO A 90 -3.70 22.13 -1.97
C PRO A 90 -3.00 21.44 -3.14
N ARG A 91 -3.08 20.11 -3.17
CA ARG A 91 -2.73 19.28 -4.33
C ARG A 91 -3.73 18.14 -4.42
N ASP A 92 -4.34 18.03 -5.59
CA ASP A 92 -5.04 16.87 -6.13
C ASP A 92 -5.63 15.93 -5.07
N THR A 93 -6.65 16.40 -4.34
CA THR A 93 -7.54 15.50 -3.58
C THR A 93 -8.04 14.41 -4.54
N PRO A 94 -8.07 13.11 -4.14
CA PRO A 94 -8.45 11.99 -5.02
C PRO A 94 -9.89 12.04 -5.56
N GLY A 95 -10.16 12.94 -6.52
CA GLY A 95 -11.49 13.24 -7.02
C GLY A 95 -12.46 13.63 -5.90
N ASP A 96 -13.69 13.14 -6.04
CA ASP A 96 -14.69 13.18 -4.97
C ASP A 96 -14.52 11.95 -4.07
N LEU A 97 -14.05 12.13 -2.84
CA LEU A 97 -13.82 11.03 -1.89
C LEU A 97 -15.11 10.27 -1.49
N ASN A 98 -16.29 10.84 -1.75
CA ASN A 98 -17.57 10.14 -1.61
C ASN A 98 -17.85 9.15 -2.76
N ARG A 99 -16.96 9.09 -3.76
CA ARG A 99 -17.07 8.28 -4.98
C ARG A 99 -15.77 7.56 -5.35
N THR A 100 -14.64 8.00 -4.81
CA THR A 100 -13.32 7.39 -4.99
C THR A 100 -12.93 6.57 -3.76
N SER A 101 -12.67 5.27 -3.94
CA SER A 101 -12.01 4.45 -2.92
C SER A 101 -10.56 4.89 -2.76
N ALA A 102 -10.18 5.31 -1.55
CA ALA A 102 -8.81 5.69 -1.21
C ALA A 102 -8.53 5.41 0.27
N GLY A 103 -7.26 5.19 0.60
CA GLY A 103 -6.81 5.03 1.98
C GLY A 103 -5.30 5.22 2.12
N GLN A 104 -4.85 5.49 3.35
CA GLN A 104 -3.44 5.65 3.70
C GLN A 104 -3.20 5.31 5.18
N MET A 105 -2.26 4.42 5.46
CA MET A 105 -1.66 4.30 6.79
C MET A 105 -0.90 5.60 7.12
N ILE A 106 -1.35 6.30 8.15
CA ILE A 106 -0.63 7.46 8.67
C ILE A 106 0.66 6.95 9.30
N ASN A 107 1.81 7.46 8.84
CA ASN A 107 3.14 7.08 9.33
C ASN A 107 3.17 7.05 10.88
N PRO A 108 3.35 5.87 11.52
CA PRO A 108 3.27 5.73 12.97
C PRO A 108 4.26 6.59 13.75
N LEU A 109 5.40 6.95 13.14
CA LEU A 109 6.39 7.86 13.75
C LEU A 109 5.84 9.27 14.02
N LYS A 110 4.70 9.63 13.41
CA LYS A 110 4.01 10.92 13.62
C LYS A 110 3.25 10.97 14.95
N THR A 111 2.78 9.83 15.47
CA THR A 111 1.96 9.76 16.70
C THR A 111 2.68 9.07 17.85
N LEU A 112 3.71 8.26 17.58
CA LEU A 112 4.43 7.42 18.54
C LEU A 112 4.84 8.09 19.87
N SER A 113 5.11 9.40 19.88
CA SER A 113 5.49 10.15 21.08
C SER A 113 4.34 10.48 22.04
N LEU A 114 3.10 10.55 21.54
CA LEU A 114 1.90 10.91 22.31
C LEU A 114 0.85 9.77 22.37
N ASP A 115 0.85 8.90 21.38
CA ASP A 115 -0.06 7.76 21.26
C ASP A 115 0.68 6.54 20.66
N PRO A 116 1.51 5.84 21.46
CA PRO A 116 2.25 4.66 21.01
C PRO A 116 1.38 3.42 20.84
N ASP A 117 0.15 3.44 21.36
CA ASP A 117 -0.76 2.29 21.41
C ASP A 117 -1.71 2.23 20.21
N HIS A 118 -1.63 3.15 19.24
CA HIS A 118 -2.51 3.18 18.06
C HIS A 118 -1.78 3.41 16.73
N ILE A 119 -2.14 2.62 15.72
CA ILE A 119 -1.89 2.90 14.29
C ILE A 119 -3.16 3.49 13.69
N TYR A 120 -2.99 4.55 12.91
CA TYR A 120 -4.09 5.29 12.28
C TYR A 120 -4.14 4.98 10.78
N LEU A 121 -5.30 4.51 10.30
CA LEU A 121 -5.59 4.23 8.90
C LEU A 121 -6.63 5.25 8.40
N ALA A 122 -6.18 6.22 7.60
CA ALA A 122 -7.06 7.20 7.00
C ALA A 122 -7.79 6.58 5.79
N VAL A 123 -9.13 6.63 5.73
CA VAL A 123 -9.93 6.01 4.64
C VAL A 123 -11.04 6.93 4.13
N SER A 124 -11.40 6.80 2.85
CA SER A 124 -12.48 7.60 2.22
C SER A 124 -13.88 7.03 2.50
N PRO A 125 -14.96 7.84 2.44
CA PRO A 125 -16.33 7.34 2.54
C PRO A 125 -16.69 6.26 1.53
N ALA A 126 -16.08 6.28 0.33
CA ALA A 126 -16.26 5.28 -0.72
C ALA A 126 -15.19 4.16 -0.72
N VAL A 127 -14.53 3.91 0.41
CA VAL A 127 -13.48 2.89 0.52
C VAL A 127 -13.99 1.49 0.17
N SER A 128 -13.25 0.81 -0.72
CA SER A 128 -13.51 -0.56 -1.14
C SER A 128 -12.97 -1.59 -0.15
N GLU A 129 -13.50 -2.81 -0.19
CA GLU A 129 -13.03 -3.90 0.67
C GLU A 129 -11.54 -4.23 0.43
N SER A 130 -11.06 -4.19 -0.82
CA SER A 130 -9.65 -4.38 -1.16
C SER A 130 -8.78 -3.32 -0.49
N THR A 131 -9.17 -2.05 -0.62
CA THR A 131 -8.47 -0.92 0.01
C THR A 131 -8.46 -1.03 1.54
N LEU A 132 -9.54 -1.49 2.17
CA LEU A 132 -9.55 -1.74 3.62
C LEU A 132 -8.54 -2.80 4.05
N ILE A 133 -8.54 -3.97 3.41
CA ILE A 133 -7.60 -5.03 3.77
C ILE A 133 -6.15 -4.72 3.38
N HIS A 134 -5.93 -3.90 2.34
CA HIS A 134 -4.61 -3.38 1.99
C HIS A 134 -4.05 -2.48 3.10
N GLN A 135 -4.83 -1.52 3.60
CA GLN A 135 -4.37 -0.65 4.70
C GLN A 135 -4.17 -1.43 6.01
N LEU A 136 -5.02 -2.43 6.29
CA LEU A 136 -4.83 -3.37 7.40
C LEU A 136 -3.57 -4.24 7.21
N ALA A 137 -3.26 -4.70 5.99
CA ALA A 137 -2.06 -5.46 5.70
C ALA A 137 -0.79 -4.66 5.98
N HIS A 138 -0.75 -3.36 5.65
CA HIS A 138 0.35 -2.48 6.06
C HIS A 138 0.48 -2.35 7.59
N ALA A 139 -0.63 -2.20 8.32
CA ALA A 139 -0.59 -2.11 9.78
C ALA A 139 -0.07 -3.42 10.42
N LEU A 140 -0.54 -4.57 9.94
CA LEU A 140 -0.10 -5.89 10.42
C LEU A 140 1.35 -6.20 10.03
N ASP A 141 1.80 -5.80 8.84
CA ASP A 141 3.18 -5.96 8.39
C ASP A 141 4.16 -5.08 9.19
N PHE A 142 3.76 -3.84 9.50
CA PHE A 142 4.52 -2.94 10.36
C PHE A 142 4.64 -3.47 11.80
N LEU A 143 3.55 -4.02 12.36
CA LEU A 143 3.55 -4.57 13.72
C LEU A 143 4.25 -5.94 13.83
N ALA A 144 4.01 -6.83 12.87
CA ALA A 144 4.37 -8.25 12.94
C ALA A 144 4.66 -8.88 11.57
N GLY A 145 5.38 -8.17 10.71
CA GLY A 145 5.95 -8.70 9.47
C GLY A 145 7.34 -8.13 9.23
N SER A 146 7.52 -7.45 8.11
CA SER A 146 8.75 -6.79 7.70
C SER A 146 9.21 -5.70 8.69
N ARG A 147 8.26 -5.07 9.40
CA ARG A 147 8.43 -3.80 10.13
C ARG A 147 8.86 -2.62 9.25
N THR A 148 8.79 -2.79 7.92
CA THR A 148 8.94 -1.70 6.97
C THR A 148 7.81 -0.72 7.17
N ASN A 149 8.15 0.55 7.30
CA ASN A 149 7.19 1.63 7.23
C ASN A 149 7.09 2.03 5.76
N PRO A 150 5.92 1.94 5.08
CA PRO A 150 5.73 2.51 3.75
C PRO A 150 6.08 4.02 3.77
N ALA A 151 5.82 4.66 4.93
CA ALA A 151 6.58 5.76 5.51
C ALA A 151 8.11 5.62 5.48
N LEU A 152 8.78 6.07 4.40
CA LEU A 152 10.25 6.13 4.14
C LEU A 152 10.79 5.17 3.05
N ALA A 153 9.94 4.46 2.28
CA ALA A 153 10.42 3.63 1.15
C ALA A 153 10.92 4.45 -0.07
N ARG A 154 10.44 5.70 -0.21
CA ARG A 154 10.73 6.58 -1.36
C ARG A 154 12.22 6.95 -1.55
N PRO A 155 13.01 7.32 -0.52
CA PRO A 155 14.47 7.44 -0.63
C PRO A 155 15.14 6.18 -1.19
N LEU A 156 14.76 5.00 -0.68
CA LEU A 156 15.34 3.72 -1.09
C LEU A 156 14.99 3.37 -2.54
N SER A 157 13.76 3.65 -2.98
CA SER A 157 13.36 3.55 -4.40
C SER A 157 14.20 4.46 -5.30
N MET A 158 14.51 5.69 -4.86
CA MET A 158 15.35 6.61 -5.63
C MET A 158 16.82 6.18 -5.71
N GLU A 159 17.37 5.58 -4.65
CA GLU A 159 18.75 5.09 -4.61
C GLU A 159 18.94 3.78 -5.40
N THR A 160 17.97 2.88 -5.31
CA THR A 160 18.04 1.54 -5.92
C THR A 160 17.50 1.50 -7.34
N GLU A 161 16.76 2.53 -7.78
CA GLU A 161 15.87 2.50 -8.96
C GLU A 161 14.77 1.42 -8.89
N ALA A 162 14.57 0.78 -7.72
CA ALA A 162 13.52 -0.21 -7.56
C ALA A 162 12.12 0.45 -7.58
N PRO A 163 11.11 -0.20 -8.17
CA PRO A 163 9.73 0.26 -8.10
C PRO A 163 9.27 0.38 -6.64
N LEU A 164 8.62 1.49 -6.30
CA LEU A 164 8.19 1.79 -4.94
C LEU A 164 7.29 0.70 -4.35
N GLU A 165 6.35 0.18 -5.14
CA GLU A 165 5.46 -0.95 -4.79
C GLU A 165 6.23 -2.18 -4.30
N LEU A 166 7.38 -2.51 -4.91
CA LEU A 166 8.16 -3.68 -4.49
C LEU A 166 8.89 -3.47 -3.15
N LEU A 167 8.91 -2.22 -2.64
CA LEU A 167 9.48 -1.85 -1.34
C LEU A 167 8.38 -1.60 -0.29
N GLU A 168 7.22 -1.11 -0.70
CA GLU A 168 6.05 -0.89 0.18
C GLU A 168 5.27 -2.20 0.41
N HIS A 169 5.35 -3.17 -0.49
CA HIS A 169 4.68 -4.47 -0.41
C HIS A 169 5.68 -5.65 -0.35
N PRO A 170 6.42 -5.79 0.77
CA PRO A 170 7.32 -6.93 0.98
C PRO A 170 6.57 -8.27 1.01
N ARG A 171 7.33 -9.37 0.99
CA ARG A 171 6.83 -10.74 1.17
C ARG A 171 5.89 -10.87 2.38
N GLU A 172 6.23 -10.21 3.47
CA GLU A 172 5.48 -10.23 4.73
C GLU A 172 4.15 -9.44 4.64
N PHE A 173 4.10 -8.33 3.89
CA PHE A 173 2.84 -7.68 3.51
C PHE A 173 1.97 -8.61 2.66
N GLY A 174 2.56 -9.29 1.67
CA GLY A 174 1.85 -10.24 0.82
C GLY A 174 1.18 -11.38 1.61
N HIS A 175 1.84 -11.84 2.69
CA HIS A 175 1.26 -12.79 3.63
C HIS A 175 0.02 -12.22 4.35
N TRP A 176 0.11 -11.00 4.88
CA TRP A 176 -1.01 -10.36 5.58
C TRP A 176 -2.17 -10.03 4.63
N LEU A 177 -1.90 -9.56 3.41
CA LEU A 177 -2.91 -9.31 2.39
C LEU A 177 -3.66 -10.61 2.03
N ALA A 178 -2.93 -11.71 1.79
CA ALA A 178 -3.52 -13.02 1.50
C ALA A 178 -4.34 -13.58 2.67
N PHE A 179 -3.86 -13.42 3.91
CA PHE A 179 -4.59 -13.79 5.12
C PHE A 179 -5.91 -13.02 5.25
N LEU A 180 -5.87 -11.70 5.12
CA LEU A 180 -7.05 -10.83 5.24
C LEU A 180 -8.06 -11.07 4.10
N ALA A 181 -7.60 -11.26 2.87
CA ALA A 181 -8.46 -11.58 1.73
C ALA A 181 -9.24 -12.87 1.97
N ASN A 182 -8.58 -13.91 2.50
CA ASN A 182 -9.23 -15.18 2.86
C ASN A 182 -10.19 -15.03 4.06
N GLU A 183 -9.77 -14.38 5.14
CA GLU A 183 -10.57 -14.19 6.36
C GLU A 183 -11.86 -13.40 6.10
N PHE A 184 -11.81 -12.39 5.25
CA PHE A 184 -12.94 -11.50 4.97
C PHE A 184 -13.70 -11.80 3.67
N GLY A 185 -13.24 -12.78 2.88
CA GLY A 185 -13.84 -13.15 1.60
C GLY A 185 -13.70 -12.07 0.52
N VAL A 186 -12.65 -11.25 0.58
CA VAL A 186 -12.48 -10.06 -0.25
C VAL A 186 -11.85 -10.40 -1.59
N ILE A 187 -12.48 -9.93 -2.67
CA ILE A 187 -11.90 -9.99 -4.01
C ILE A 187 -10.93 -8.81 -4.16
N LEU A 188 -9.63 -9.13 -4.22
CA LEU A 188 -8.58 -8.14 -4.49
C LEU A 188 -8.84 -7.38 -5.79
N ASP A 189 -8.52 -6.09 -5.81
CA ASP A 189 -8.56 -5.26 -7.01
C ASP A 189 -7.45 -5.61 -8.02
N ALA A 190 -7.34 -4.89 -9.14
CA ALA A 190 -6.36 -5.20 -10.18
C ALA A 190 -4.89 -4.95 -9.79
N GLU A 191 -4.61 -4.11 -8.79
CA GLU A 191 -3.26 -3.82 -8.30
C GLU A 191 -2.89 -4.84 -7.20
N ASP A 192 -3.75 -5.00 -6.19
CA ASP A 192 -3.61 -5.99 -5.11
C ASP A 192 -3.55 -7.43 -5.63
N ALA A 193 -4.31 -7.77 -6.68
CA ALA A 193 -4.29 -9.10 -7.26
C ALA A 193 -2.94 -9.49 -7.89
N ILE A 194 -2.13 -8.51 -8.33
CA ILE A 194 -0.77 -8.78 -8.81
C ILE A 194 0.18 -8.95 -7.62
N VAL A 195 0.04 -8.17 -6.54
CA VAL A 195 0.80 -8.39 -5.30
C VAL A 195 0.52 -9.79 -4.75
N GLY A 196 -0.74 -10.22 -4.71
CA GLY A 196 -1.12 -11.59 -4.34
C GLY A 196 -0.54 -12.66 -5.28
N TYR A 197 -0.56 -12.44 -6.60
CA TYR A 197 0.07 -13.34 -7.57
C TYR A 197 1.59 -13.46 -7.37
N LEU A 198 2.27 -12.35 -7.09
CA LEU A 198 3.70 -12.31 -6.78
C LEU A 198 3.99 -13.02 -5.45
N PHE A 199 3.15 -12.85 -4.43
CA PHE A 199 3.29 -13.55 -3.16
C PHE A 199 3.17 -15.08 -3.35
N GLU A 200 2.12 -15.55 -4.03
CA GLU A 200 1.87 -16.97 -4.32
C GLU A 200 3.05 -17.65 -5.05
N ASN A 201 3.75 -16.91 -5.92
CA ASN A 201 4.89 -17.39 -6.68
C ASN A 201 6.26 -17.19 -5.99
N GLY A 202 6.31 -16.63 -4.78
CA GLY A 202 7.57 -16.31 -4.10
C GLY A 202 8.38 -15.25 -4.85
N ARG A 203 7.71 -14.17 -5.26
CA ARG A 203 8.21 -13.07 -6.11
C ARG A 203 7.92 -11.69 -5.52
N LEU A 204 7.98 -11.58 -4.19
CA LEU A 204 8.05 -10.32 -3.46
C LEU A 204 9.38 -10.23 -2.73
N ILE A 205 9.91 -9.00 -2.58
CA ILE A 205 11.18 -8.78 -1.88
C ILE A 205 10.98 -9.07 -0.38
N PRO A 206 11.82 -9.90 0.24
CA PRO A 206 11.83 -10.07 1.69
C PRO A 206 12.03 -8.75 2.44
N GLY A 207 11.24 -8.49 3.47
CA GLY A 207 11.38 -7.31 4.35
C GLY A 207 12.78 -7.17 4.96
N GLU A 208 13.45 -8.30 5.23
CA GLU A 208 14.84 -8.35 5.71
C GLU A 208 15.86 -7.78 4.70
N ILE A 209 15.59 -7.87 3.40
CA ILE A 209 16.44 -7.30 2.33
C ILE A 209 16.17 -5.80 2.16
N ILE A 210 14.92 -5.37 2.34
CA ILE A 210 14.57 -3.94 2.32
C ILE A 210 15.17 -3.24 3.56
N GLY A 211 14.98 -3.82 4.74
CA GLY A 211 15.43 -3.27 6.01
C GLY A 211 16.95 -3.30 6.22
N SER A 212 17.70 -4.10 5.46
CA SER A 212 19.16 -4.05 5.48
C SER A 212 19.75 -2.84 4.75
N GLY A 213 18.98 -2.21 3.86
CA GLY A 213 19.45 -1.14 2.98
C GLY A 213 20.44 -1.60 1.91
N ASP A 214 20.58 -2.92 1.66
CA ASP A 214 21.49 -3.44 0.63
C ASP A 214 20.96 -3.11 -0.77
N ALA A 215 21.46 -2.01 -1.32
CA ALA A 215 21.08 -1.50 -2.62
C ALA A 215 21.43 -2.44 -3.79
N GLU A 216 22.38 -3.37 -3.63
CA GLU A 216 22.68 -4.37 -4.67
C GLU A 216 21.66 -5.53 -4.59
N ALA A 217 21.39 -6.05 -3.40
CA ALA A 217 20.37 -7.07 -3.18
C ALA A 217 18.98 -6.59 -3.62
N ILE A 218 18.57 -5.39 -3.24
CA ILE A 218 17.27 -4.80 -3.64
C ILE A 218 17.18 -4.65 -5.16
N ARG A 219 18.25 -4.15 -5.83
CA ARG A 219 18.30 -4.07 -7.31
C ARG A 219 18.20 -5.44 -7.98
N LYS A 220 18.82 -6.46 -7.41
CA LYS A 220 18.82 -7.83 -7.92
C LYS A 220 17.42 -8.45 -7.84
N GLU A 221 16.80 -8.42 -6.66
CA GLU A 221 15.46 -8.99 -6.45
C GLU A 221 14.39 -8.22 -7.25
N SER A 222 14.43 -6.88 -7.24
CA SER A 222 13.57 -6.03 -8.07
C SER A 222 13.65 -6.39 -9.57
N ARG A 223 14.85 -6.58 -10.11
CA ARG A 223 15.05 -6.95 -11.52
C ARG A 223 14.48 -8.34 -11.83
N ALA A 224 14.67 -9.32 -10.94
CA ALA A 224 14.12 -10.66 -11.09
C ALA A 224 12.58 -10.66 -11.05
N ILE A 225 11.98 -9.83 -10.21
CA ILE A 225 10.52 -9.66 -10.14
C ILE A 225 9.96 -9.01 -11.42
N ILE A 226 10.61 -7.96 -11.94
CA ILE A 226 10.20 -7.30 -13.20
C ILE A 226 10.31 -8.28 -14.38
N GLU A 227 11.38 -9.07 -14.44
CA GLU A 227 11.55 -10.12 -15.44
C GLU A 227 10.45 -11.20 -15.34
N PHE A 228 10.14 -11.66 -14.12
CA PHE A 228 9.07 -12.61 -13.86
C PHE A 228 7.69 -12.07 -14.30
N ILE A 229 7.35 -10.83 -13.96
CA ILE A 229 6.11 -10.16 -14.40
C ILE A 229 6.05 -10.11 -15.94
N SER A 230 7.17 -9.84 -16.61
CA SER A 230 7.22 -9.82 -18.08
C SER A 230 7.09 -11.20 -18.73
N GLN A 231 7.53 -12.27 -18.05
CA GLN A 231 7.41 -13.66 -18.52
C GLN A 231 5.99 -14.21 -18.30
N HIS A 232 5.31 -13.80 -17.22
CA HIS A 232 3.96 -14.24 -16.85
C HIS A 232 2.85 -13.23 -17.23
N ARG A 233 3.10 -12.38 -18.23
CA ARG A 233 2.19 -11.29 -18.64
C ARG A 233 0.75 -11.72 -18.91
N GLU A 234 0.58 -12.81 -19.65
CA GLU A 234 -0.75 -13.27 -20.09
C GLU A 234 -1.56 -13.82 -18.91
N GLU A 235 -0.92 -14.63 -18.07
CA GLU A 235 -1.48 -15.15 -16.81
C GLU A 235 -1.87 -14.03 -15.84
N ILE A 236 -1.03 -12.98 -15.72
CA ILE A 236 -1.35 -11.81 -14.90
C ILE A 236 -2.54 -11.04 -15.48
N ASP A 237 -2.57 -10.75 -16.80
CA ASP A 237 -3.69 -10.04 -17.44
C ASP A 237 -5.01 -10.80 -17.24
N GLU A 238 -5.05 -12.10 -17.53
CA GLU A 238 -6.24 -12.94 -17.32
C GLU A 238 -6.71 -12.91 -15.86
N ARG A 239 -5.77 -12.94 -14.90
CA ARG A 239 -6.07 -12.92 -13.47
C ARG A 239 -6.66 -11.58 -13.00
N ILE A 240 -6.26 -10.45 -13.58
CA ILE A 240 -6.69 -9.10 -13.16
C ILE A 240 -7.82 -8.50 -14.00
N LYS A 241 -8.11 -9.09 -15.16
CA LYS A 241 -9.14 -8.61 -16.09
C LYS A 241 -10.51 -8.51 -15.44
N GLY A 242 -11.16 -7.36 -15.60
CA GLY A 242 -12.48 -7.08 -15.03
C GLY A 242 -12.50 -6.77 -13.53
N ARG A 243 -11.35 -6.77 -12.84
CA ARG A 243 -11.24 -6.30 -11.45
C ARG A 243 -11.30 -4.78 -11.37
N GLY A 244 -11.62 -4.25 -10.18
CA GLY A 244 -11.55 -2.83 -9.88
C GLY A 244 -10.19 -2.24 -10.25
N GLY A 245 -10.19 -1.10 -10.93
CA GLY A 245 -8.96 -0.44 -11.37
C GLY A 245 -8.23 -1.09 -12.56
N TYR A 246 -8.71 -2.19 -13.15
CA TYR A 246 -8.17 -2.70 -14.41
C TYR A 246 -8.41 -1.70 -15.56
N ILE A 247 -7.46 -1.60 -16.51
CA ILE A 247 -7.63 -0.82 -17.74
C ILE A 247 -7.35 -1.76 -18.91
N GLU A 248 -8.26 -1.84 -19.88
CA GLU A 248 -8.02 -2.67 -21.06
C GLU A 248 -6.78 -2.16 -21.84
N PRO A 249 -5.85 -3.04 -22.23
CA PRO A 249 -4.76 -2.65 -23.10
C PRO A 249 -5.30 -2.13 -24.43
N GLN A 250 -4.97 -0.87 -24.75
CA GLN A 250 -5.26 -0.31 -26.06
C GLN A 250 -4.56 -1.14 -27.12
N LYS A 251 -5.34 -1.73 -28.04
CA LYS A 251 -4.82 -2.38 -29.23
C LYS A 251 -4.08 -1.32 -30.06
N GLN A 252 -2.79 -1.53 -30.27
CA GLN A 252 -1.99 -0.81 -31.26
C GLN A 252 -2.34 -1.29 -32.68
#